data_AF-A0A2H4SU47-F1
#
_entry.id   AF-A0A2H4SU47-F1
#
_cell.length_a   1.000
_cell.length_b   1.000
_cell.length_c   1.000
_cell.angle_alpha   90.00
_cell.angle_beta   90.00
_cell.angle_gamma   90.00
#
_symmetry.space_group_name_H-M   'P 1'
#
loop_
_entity.id
_entity.type
_entity.pdbx_description
1 polymer ?
#
loop_
_entity_poly.entity_id
_entity_poly.type
_entity_poly.pdbx_seq_one_letter_code
_entity_poly.pdbx_strand_id
1 'polypeptide(L)'
;MEKTSHWLDVPSSLLGGGRARLLRVAGLLCICLVLTLLYSTSGGGGRHMLYNTRPAGSKTTVALARPSRAEQRLMDAAGNATLGFASVQFINLPLRFDRLDAATLQAWLSGVDITEVKGVGAAEIIDVGMPPEHLTRVKKTEKGCWRAHANIWSQMLRDKTPAVLVLESDAAWDVEVRAIMRTLNQHFTYLLDALHSRSLPNPSFRARDGSAGGGGARVTLDPDDPWHSTHWDLLSLGQCFEDPKHKDDAVRYPDAHVAPGSDYWGDALGAERVVRRSGGIVCTTAYAVSQTGAAKLLLRSAVDLDNPVDLVMRRMILSGDLRVYSVMPTVFGQWEYVDGIGMSERGANSDIHGGGNPDAPAEPLNLTGWDTVQQTGSIWQNREGHPSIAFTDMALQKAWGLIMGDSTLPASQFNETDGN
;
A
#
# COMPACT_ATOMS: atom_id res chain seq x y z
N MET A 1 -30.37 50.76 20.87
CA MET A 1 -29.54 50.51 22.07
C MET A 1 -28.22 49.95 21.60
N GLU A 2 -27.29 50.83 21.26
CA GLU A 2 -25.87 50.51 21.05
C GLU A 2 -25.23 50.14 22.39
N LYS A 3 -24.36 49.14 22.41
CA LYS A 3 -23.17 49.13 23.27
C LYS A 3 -22.02 48.39 22.58
N THR A 4 -21.04 49.19 22.21
CA THR A 4 -19.64 48.85 21.92
C THR A 4 -18.94 48.35 23.20
N SER A 5 -17.96 47.45 23.06
CA SER A 5 -17.02 47.15 24.14
C SER A 5 -15.58 47.25 23.64
N HIS A 6 -14.84 48.12 24.32
CA HIS A 6 -13.46 48.51 24.09
C HIS A 6 -12.46 47.51 24.66
N TRP A 7 -11.28 47.55 24.05
CA TRP A 7 -10.02 46.92 24.44
C TRP A 7 -9.30 47.65 25.60
N LEU A 8 -8.39 46.89 26.24
CA LEU A 8 -7.23 47.26 27.07
C LEU A 8 -7.45 47.59 28.55
N ASP A 9 -6.97 46.69 29.42
CA ASP A 9 -6.31 47.05 30.67
C ASP A 9 -5.23 46.01 31.02
N VAL A 10 -3.97 46.45 31.05
CA VAL A 10 -2.80 45.70 31.54
C VAL A 10 -2.21 46.53 32.69
N PRO A 11 -2.02 45.98 33.91
CA PRO A 11 -1.47 46.76 35.01
C PRO A 11 0.02 47.04 34.83
N SER A 12 0.36 48.32 34.95
CA SER A 12 1.70 48.88 34.94
C SER A 12 2.31 48.87 36.34
N SER A 13 3.09 47.83 36.66
CA SER A 13 3.94 47.83 37.88
C SER A 13 5.16 46.90 37.79
N LEU A 14 5.97 47.00 36.73
CA LEU A 14 7.28 46.34 36.65
C LEU A 14 8.38 47.24 36.05
N LEU A 15 8.44 48.50 36.49
CA LEU A 15 9.56 49.40 36.23
C LEU A 15 10.26 49.77 37.53
N GLY A 16 11.15 48.87 37.98
CA GLY A 16 12.11 49.11 39.06
C GLY A 16 13.53 48.73 38.64
N GLY A 17 14.42 49.74 38.61
CA GLY A 17 15.86 49.59 38.82
C GLY A 17 16.73 49.07 37.66
N GLY A 18 17.49 49.97 37.03
CA GLY A 18 18.43 49.70 35.93
C GLY A 18 19.59 48.72 36.22
N ARG A 19 19.82 48.30 37.47
CA ARG A 19 20.82 47.27 37.82
C ARG A 19 20.30 45.83 37.69
N ALA A 20 18.98 45.60 37.71
CA ALA A 20 18.38 44.25 37.62
C ALA A 20 18.26 43.73 36.17
N ARG A 21 18.28 44.61 35.16
CA ARG A 21 18.23 44.21 33.73
C ARG A 21 19.54 43.61 33.24
N LEU A 22 20.69 44.15 33.65
CA LEU A 22 22.01 43.65 33.24
C LEU A 22 22.31 42.24 33.79
N LEU A 23 21.92 41.96 35.04
CA LEU A 23 22.09 40.63 35.65
C LEU A 23 21.16 39.57 35.03
N ARG A 24 19.95 39.95 34.59
CA ARG A 24 19.02 39.03 33.91
C ARG A 24 19.45 38.72 32.47
N VAL A 25 20.00 39.69 31.75
CA VAL A 25 20.53 39.48 30.38
C VAL A 25 21.82 38.65 30.42
N ALA A 26 22.71 38.87 31.39
CA ALA A 26 23.91 38.05 31.57
C ALA A 26 23.58 36.60 31.98
N GLY A 27 22.59 36.39 32.86
CA GLY A 27 22.11 35.06 33.25
C GLY A 27 21.51 34.27 32.09
N LEU A 28 20.71 34.91 31.23
CA LEU A 28 20.14 34.29 30.03
C LEU A 28 21.21 33.92 29.00
N LEU A 29 22.22 34.78 28.80
CA LEU A 29 23.33 34.49 27.89
C LEU A 29 24.20 33.32 28.36
N CYS A 30 24.47 33.20 29.66
CA CYS A 30 25.18 32.04 30.23
C CYS A 30 24.38 30.74 30.09
N ILE A 31 23.06 30.77 30.27
CA ILE A 31 22.21 29.58 30.08
C ILE A 31 22.18 29.15 28.61
N CYS A 32 22.11 30.10 27.66
CA CYS A 32 22.19 29.80 26.23
C CYS A 32 23.57 29.26 25.81
N LEU A 33 24.66 29.73 26.42
CA LEU A 33 26.02 29.23 26.14
C LEU A 33 26.25 27.81 26.71
N VAL A 34 25.71 27.52 27.90
CA VAL A 34 25.78 26.17 28.48
C VAL A 34 24.91 25.18 27.70
N LEU A 35 23.73 25.58 27.23
CA LEU A 35 22.86 24.74 26.40
C LEU A 35 23.46 24.46 25.00
N THR A 36 24.17 25.42 24.41
CA THR A 36 24.86 25.22 23.11
C THR A 36 26.11 24.35 23.23
N LEU A 37 26.85 24.44 24.36
CA LEU A 37 27.97 23.54 24.65
C LEU A 37 27.49 22.10 24.96
N LEU A 38 26.40 21.92 25.71
CA LEU A 38 25.82 20.60 26.00
C LEU A 38 25.19 19.93 24.75
N TYR A 39 24.73 20.71 23.76
CA TYR A 39 24.30 20.17 22.47
C TYR A 39 25.44 19.85 21.50
N SER A 40 26.66 20.34 21.77
CA SER A 40 27.82 20.13 20.89
C SER A 40 28.64 18.86 21.20
N THR A 41 28.35 18.19 22.33
CA THR A 41 29.06 16.98 22.75
C THR A 41 28.11 15.81 22.98
N SER A 42 27.46 15.35 21.92
CA SER A 42 26.88 14.00 21.84
C SER A 42 27.14 13.43 20.43
N GLY A 43 28.40 13.06 20.20
CA GLY A 43 28.78 12.26 19.05
C GLY A 43 28.40 10.80 19.26
N GLY A 44 27.69 10.21 18.29
CA GLY A 44 27.52 8.76 18.17
C GLY A 44 26.13 8.32 17.69
N GLY A 45 25.80 8.59 16.42
CA GLY A 45 24.59 8.05 15.78
C GLY A 45 24.44 8.58 14.37
N GLY A 46 24.52 7.71 13.36
CA GLY A 46 24.47 8.08 11.94
C GLY A 46 23.21 8.88 11.61
N ARG A 47 23.40 10.07 11.03
CA ARG A 47 22.32 10.94 10.54
C ARG A 47 21.77 10.36 9.23
N HIS A 48 20.62 9.69 9.29
CA HIS A 48 19.77 9.52 8.12
C HIS A 48 18.84 10.74 8.02
N MET A 49 18.94 11.47 6.92
CA MET A 49 18.26 12.75 6.70
C MET A 49 16.88 12.51 6.10
N LEU A 50 15.82 12.88 6.82
CA LEU A 50 14.52 13.23 6.23
C LEU A 50 14.78 14.39 5.27
N TYR A 51 14.57 14.19 3.97
CA TYR A 51 14.73 15.26 3.00
C TYR A 51 13.61 16.30 3.20
N ASN A 52 13.97 17.42 3.84
CA ASN A 52 13.22 18.66 3.69
C ASN A 52 13.48 19.18 2.27
N THR A 53 12.42 19.58 1.57
CA THR A 53 12.42 20.09 0.19
C THR A 53 13.58 21.06 -0.05
N ARG A 54 14.49 20.72 -0.98
CA ARG A 54 15.53 21.63 -1.49
C ARG A 54 15.22 22.03 -2.91
N PRO A 55 15.57 23.26 -3.34
CA PRO A 55 15.34 23.70 -4.71
C PRO A 55 16.16 22.85 -5.68
N ALA A 56 15.62 22.62 -6.86
CA ALA A 56 16.27 21.88 -7.94
C ALA A 56 17.68 22.44 -8.21
N GLY A 57 18.72 21.61 -8.02
CA GLY A 57 20.09 21.99 -8.39
C GLY A 57 21.26 21.29 -7.71
N SER A 58 21.08 20.48 -6.65
CA SER A 58 22.21 19.82 -5.98
C SER A 58 22.14 18.30 -6.04
N LYS A 59 22.82 17.69 -7.03
CA LYS A 59 23.06 16.25 -7.09
C LYS A 59 24.18 15.88 -6.11
N THR A 60 23.83 15.69 -4.84
CA THR A 60 24.70 14.98 -3.89
C THR A 60 24.02 13.67 -3.56
N THR A 61 24.38 12.62 -4.31
CA THR A 61 24.00 11.24 -4.01
C THR A 61 24.73 10.84 -2.73
N VAL A 62 24.05 10.99 -1.60
CA VAL A 62 24.50 10.38 -0.34
C VAL A 62 24.39 8.88 -0.55
N ALA A 63 25.52 8.19 -0.71
CA ALA A 63 25.55 6.74 -0.79
C ALA A 63 24.85 6.18 0.45
N LEU A 64 23.78 5.39 0.25
CA LEU A 64 23.10 4.70 1.34
C LEU A 64 24.13 3.84 2.08
N ALA A 65 24.17 3.98 3.40
CA ALA A 65 25.01 3.14 4.23
C ALA A 65 24.66 1.66 3.95
N ARG A 66 25.68 0.81 3.82
CA ARG A 66 25.48 -0.61 3.61
C ARG A 66 24.65 -1.18 4.78
N PRO A 67 23.61 -2.00 4.54
CA PRO A 67 22.81 -2.58 5.61
C PRO A 67 23.68 -3.34 6.61
N SER A 68 23.38 -3.19 7.89
CA SER A 68 23.91 -4.05 8.95
C SER A 68 23.46 -5.50 8.74
N ARG A 69 24.09 -6.46 9.42
CA ARG A 69 23.67 -7.86 9.37
C ARG A 69 22.23 -8.08 9.85
N ALA A 70 21.76 -7.28 10.80
CA ALA A 70 20.39 -7.37 11.31
C ALA A 70 19.38 -6.86 10.27
N GLU A 71 19.66 -5.71 9.64
CA GLU A 71 18.85 -5.20 8.53
C GLU A 71 18.85 -6.17 7.35
N GLN A 72 20.00 -6.78 7.02
CA GLN A 72 20.10 -7.76 5.93
C GLN A 72 19.16 -8.96 6.16
N ARG A 73 19.09 -9.48 7.40
CA ARG A 73 18.17 -10.58 7.75
C ARG A 73 16.70 -10.17 7.66
N LEU A 74 16.38 -8.94 8.07
CA LEU A 74 15.03 -8.37 7.95
C LEU A 74 14.61 -8.31 6.47
N MET A 75 15.50 -7.78 5.63
CA MET A 75 15.34 -7.72 4.19
C MET A 75 15.18 -9.11 3.57
N ASP A 76 16.01 -10.09 3.97
CA ASP A 76 15.91 -11.49 3.52
C ASP A 76 14.52 -12.08 3.84
N ALA A 77 14.01 -11.83 5.04
CA ALA A 77 12.68 -12.28 5.47
C ALA A 77 11.56 -11.60 4.68
N ALA A 78 11.66 -10.29 4.40
CA ALA A 78 10.70 -9.54 3.59
C ALA A 78 10.67 -9.99 2.11
N GLY A 79 11.76 -10.60 1.62
CA GLY A 79 11.86 -11.16 0.28
C GLY A 79 11.62 -12.67 0.22
N ASN A 80 11.07 -13.31 1.26
CA ASN A 80 10.77 -14.75 1.23
C ASN A 80 9.56 -15.07 0.31
N ALA A 81 9.11 -16.32 0.26
CA ALA A 81 8.01 -16.74 -0.62
C ALA A 81 6.64 -16.13 -0.22
N THR A 82 6.46 -15.70 1.02
CA THR A 82 5.26 -14.99 1.49
C THR A 82 5.46 -13.48 1.57
N LEU A 83 6.56 -12.96 1.00
CA LEU A 83 6.94 -11.55 1.02
C LEU A 83 7.04 -10.95 2.44
N GLY A 84 7.40 -11.77 3.42
CA GLY A 84 7.54 -11.39 4.83
C GLY A 84 6.23 -11.34 5.61
N PHE A 85 5.13 -11.84 5.06
CA PHE A 85 3.83 -11.93 5.76
C PHE A 85 3.55 -13.37 6.20
N ALA A 86 2.54 -13.55 7.06
CA ALA A 86 2.09 -14.89 7.44
C ALA A 86 1.56 -15.68 6.24
N SER A 87 0.87 -15.00 5.32
CA SER A 87 0.45 -15.53 4.02
C SER A 87 0.12 -14.40 3.05
N VAL A 88 0.12 -14.73 1.75
CA VAL A 88 -0.44 -13.89 0.69
C VAL A 88 -1.82 -14.45 0.33
N GLN A 89 -2.88 -13.74 0.71
CA GLN A 89 -4.27 -14.14 0.52
C GLN A 89 -4.83 -13.52 -0.75
N PHE A 90 -5.12 -14.37 -1.74
CA PHE A 90 -5.60 -13.99 -3.06
C PHE A 90 -7.12 -14.18 -3.12
N ILE A 91 -7.87 -13.08 -3.20
CA ILE A 91 -9.33 -13.12 -3.28
C ILE A 91 -9.74 -13.41 -4.72
N ASN A 92 -10.43 -14.53 -4.93
CA ASN A 92 -10.90 -14.93 -6.25
C ASN A 92 -12.37 -15.35 -6.21
N LEU A 93 -13.18 -14.84 -7.15
CA LEU A 93 -14.55 -15.31 -7.28
C LEU A 93 -14.58 -16.75 -7.81
N PRO A 94 -15.52 -17.59 -7.34
CA PRO A 94 -15.76 -18.88 -7.96
C PRO A 94 -15.96 -18.72 -9.48
N LEU A 95 -15.44 -19.66 -10.26
CA LEU A 95 -15.52 -19.71 -11.74
C LEU A 95 -14.65 -18.69 -12.49
N ARG A 96 -13.94 -17.79 -11.79
CA ARG A 96 -12.86 -16.96 -12.40
C ARG A 96 -11.57 -17.76 -12.53
N PHE A 97 -11.62 -18.84 -13.31
CA PHE A 97 -10.47 -19.69 -13.61
C PHE A 97 -9.36 -18.90 -14.31
N ASP A 98 -9.76 -17.97 -15.17
CA ASP A 98 -8.86 -17.07 -15.88
C ASP A 98 -8.00 -16.21 -14.94
N ARG A 99 -8.60 -15.70 -13.86
CA ARG A 99 -7.88 -14.92 -12.83
C ARG A 99 -7.00 -15.81 -11.95
N LEU A 100 -7.48 -17.01 -11.60
CA LEU A 100 -6.69 -17.98 -10.84
C LEU A 100 -5.46 -18.43 -11.62
N ASP A 101 -5.60 -18.74 -12.90
CA ASP A 101 -4.50 -19.14 -13.78
C ASP A 101 -3.48 -18.01 -13.93
N ALA A 102 -3.94 -16.78 -14.14
CA ALA A 102 -3.07 -15.60 -14.19
C ALA A 102 -2.29 -15.39 -12.87
N ALA A 103 -2.96 -15.47 -11.72
CA ALA A 103 -2.28 -15.36 -10.42
C ALA A 103 -1.28 -16.50 -10.18
N THR A 104 -1.63 -17.73 -10.57
CA THR A 104 -0.78 -18.91 -10.45
C THR A 104 0.49 -18.80 -11.30
N LEU A 105 0.36 -18.34 -12.55
CA LEU A 105 1.51 -18.11 -13.43
C LEU A 105 2.46 -17.07 -12.85
N GLN A 106 1.95 -15.93 -12.40
CA GLN A 106 2.79 -14.88 -11.80
C GLN A 106 3.47 -15.37 -10.52
N ALA A 107 2.74 -16.09 -9.67
CA ALA A 107 3.26 -16.67 -8.43
C ALA A 107 4.39 -17.66 -8.69
N TRP A 108 4.22 -18.55 -9.67
CA TRP A 108 5.25 -19.50 -10.07
C TRP A 108 6.50 -18.82 -10.64
N LEU A 109 6.33 -17.85 -11.55
CA LEU A 109 7.44 -17.12 -12.16
C LEU A 109 8.25 -16.31 -11.16
N SER A 110 7.60 -15.77 -10.12
CA SER A 110 8.25 -14.93 -9.10
C SER A 110 8.64 -15.67 -7.81
N GLY A 111 8.27 -16.96 -7.69
CA GLY A 111 8.50 -17.77 -6.50
C GLY A 111 7.74 -17.28 -5.26
N VAL A 112 6.50 -16.84 -5.44
CA VAL A 112 5.60 -16.37 -4.37
C VAL A 112 4.55 -17.43 -4.07
N ASP A 113 4.29 -17.67 -2.79
CA ASP A 113 3.23 -18.56 -2.32
C ASP A 113 1.94 -17.77 -2.10
N ILE A 114 0.90 -18.08 -2.88
CA ILE A 114 -0.44 -17.51 -2.72
C ILE A 114 -1.41 -18.54 -2.14
N THR A 115 -2.33 -18.08 -1.31
CA THR A 115 -3.45 -18.86 -0.77
C THR A 115 -4.74 -18.30 -1.33
N GLU A 116 -5.45 -19.08 -2.14
CA GLU A 116 -6.76 -18.67 -2.65
C GLU A 116 -7.77 -18.53 -1.50
N VAL A 117 -8.48 -17.40 -1.50
CA VAL A 117 -9.59 -17.11 -0.61
C VAL A 117 -10.82 -16.88 -1.47
N LYS A 118 -11.89 -17.61 -1.16
CA LYS A 118 -13.16 -17.50 -1.89
C LYS A 118 -13.73 -16.09 -1.79
N GLY A 119 -13.83 -15.42 -2.93
CA GLY A 119 -14.59 -14.19 -3.13
C GLY A 119 -16.09 -14.41 -2.99
N VAL A 120 -16.85 -13.34 -2.76
CA VAL A 120 -18.29 -13.42 -2.53
C VAL A 120 -19.03 -12.74 -3.66
N GLY A 121 -19.80 -13.51 -4.42
CA GLY A 121 -20.59 -13.00 -5.54
C GLY A 121 -21.86 -12.27 -5.07
N ALA A 122 -22.41 -11.40 -5.93
CA ALA A 122 -23.62 -10.64 -5.61
C ALA A 122 -24.85 -11.52 -5.28
N ALA A 123 -24.92 -12.73 -5.86
CA ALA A 123 -25.98 -13.70 -5.60
C ALA A 123 -25.91 -14.31 -4.18
N GLU A 124 -24.73 -14.29 -3.54
CA GLU A 124 -24.52 -14.79 -2.18
C GLU A 124 -24.86 -13.73 -1.11
N ILE A 125 -25.17 -12.50 -1.52
CA ILE A 125 -25.49 -11.41 -0.60
C ILE A 125 -26.97 -11.40 -0.24
N ILE A 126 -27.22 -11.69 1.04
CA ILE A 126 -28.53 -11.64 1.68
C ILE A 126 -28.46 -10.64 2.84
N ASP A 127 -29.37 -9.66 2.87
CA ASP A 127 -29.27 -8.49 3.76
C ASP A 127 -29.27 -8.84 5.26
N VAL A 128 -29.91 -9.95 5.67
CA VAL A 128 -29.94 -10.38 7.09
C VAL A 128 -28.55 -10.62 7.69
N GLY A 129 -27.55 -10.95 6.86
CA GLY A 129 -26.18 -11.21 7.28
C GLY A 129 -25.23 -10.02 7.10
N MET A 130 -25.73 -8.87 6.61
CA MET A 130 -24.92 -7.69 6.32
C MET A 130 -24.94 -6.70 7.49
N PRO A 131 -23.88 -5.89 7.66
CA PRO A 131 -23.96 -4.72 8.53
C PRO A 131 -25.10 -3.79 8.13
N PRO A 132 -25.64 -2.98 9.06
CA PRO A 132 -26.65 -2.00 8.75
C PRO A 132 -26.13 -0.94 7.78
N GLU A 133 -27.05 -0.33 7.05
CA GLU A 133 -26.83 0.82 6.16
C GLU A 133 -27.77 1.96 6.57
N HIS A 134 -27.26 3.19 6.53
CA HIS A 134 -28.08 4.39 6.73
C HIS A 134 -28.38 5.10 5.40
N LEU A 135 -27.50 4.95 4.40
CA LEU A 135 -27.61 5.66 3.13
C LEU A 135 -28.02 4.76 1.95
N THR A 136 -27.99 3.44 2.14
CA THR A 136 -28.34 2.41 1.13
C THR A 136 -27.69 2.65 -0.24
N ARG A 137 -26.38 2.93 -0.25
CA ARG A 137 -25.65 3.29 -1.48
C ARG A 137 -24.78 2.18 -2.03
N VAL A 138 -24.55 1.12 -1.27
CA VAL A 138 -23.58 0.08 -1.64
C VAL A 138 -24.26 -1.01 -2.46
N LYS A 139 -23.77 -1.23 -3.68
CA LYS A 139 -24.28 -2.26 -4.59
C LYS A 139 -24.03 -3.66 -4.02
N LYS A 140 -24.84 -4.65 -4.42
CA LYS A 140 -24.61 -6.04 -4.01
C LYS A 140 -23.22 -6.57 -4.38
N THR A 141 -22.68 -6.16 -5.53
CA THR A 141 -21.31 -6.50 -5.95
C THR A 141 -20.25 -5.89 -5.01
N GLU A 142 -20.42 -4.63 -4.63
CA GLU A 142 -19.55 -3.92 -3.68
C GLU A 142 -19.65 -4.52 -2.26
N LYS A 143 -20.84 -4.94 -1.84
CA LYS A 143 -21.06 -5.72 -0.61
C LYS A 143 -20.32 -7.06 -0.66
N GLY A 144 -20.36 -7.75 -1.80
CA GLY A 144 -19.60 -8.98 -2.07
C GLY A 144 -18.09 -8.78 -1.93
N CYS A 145 -17.56 -7.74 -2.58
CA CYS A 145 -16.16 -7.33 -2.44
C CYS A 145 -15.80 -7.09 -0.97
N TRP A 146 -16.53 -6.23 -0.26
CA TRP A 146 -16.31 -5.99 1.17
C TRP A 146 -16.35 -7.29 1.98
N ARG A 147 -17.33 -8.17 1.73
CA ARG A 147 -17.51 -9.41 2.49
C ARG A 147 -16.32 -10.34 2.31
N ALA A 148 -15.74 -10.42 1.11
CA ALA A 148 -14.53 -11.20 0.86
C ALA A 148 -13.35 -10.71 1.71
N HIS A 149 -13.07 -9.40 1.74
CA HIS A 149 -12.02 -8.85 2.60
C HIS A 149 -12.33 -9.03 4.10
N ALA A 150 -13.58 -8.81 4.51
CA ALA A 150 -13.98 -8.96 5.89
C ALA A 150 -13.91 -10.44 6.37
N ASN A 151 -14.01 -11.42 5.46
CA ASN A 151 -13.79 -12.84 5.80
C ASN A 151 -12.34 -13.07 6.24
N ILE A 152 -11.38 -12.50 5.52
CA ILE A 152 -9.95 -12.54 5.87
C ILE A 152 -9.74 -11.90 7.24
N TRP A 153 -10.21 -10.67 7.45
CA TRP A 153 -10.03 -9.97 8.73
C TRP A 153 -10.64 -10.76 9.90
N SER A 154 -11.84 -11.31 9.69
CA SER A 154 -12.56 -12.06 10.72
C SER A 154 -11.84 -13.37 11.06
N GLN A 155 -11.29 -14.04 10.05
CA GLN A 155 -10.49 -15.25 10.24
C GLN A 155 -9.19 -14.94 10.97
N MET A 156 -8.45 -13.90 10.57
CA MET A 156 -7.22 -13.47 11.24
C MET A 156 -7.41 -13.29 12.75
N LEU A 157 -8.53 -12.69 13.17
CA LEU A 157 -8.80 -12.46 14.59
C LEU A 157 -9.16 -13.74 15.36
N ARG A 158 -9.87 -14.69 14.73
CA ARG A 158 -10.17 -15.99 15.34
C ARG A 158 -8.91 -16.85 15.50
N ASP A 159 -8.12 -16.89 14.43
CA ASP A 159 -6.93 -17.73 14.32
C ASP A 159 -5.70 -17.09 14.97
N LYS A 160 -5.78 -15.78 15.25
CA LYS A 160 -4.70 -14.94 15.78
C LYS A 160 -3.50 -14.89 14.83
N THR A 161 -3.79 -14.89 13.53
CA THR A 161 -2.81 -14.85 12.44
C THR A 161 -2.04 -13.52 12.47
N PRO A 162 -0.70 -13.51 12.30
CA PRO A 162 0.07 -12.28 12.10
C PRO A 162 -0.38 -11.50 10.85
N ALA A 163 0.32 -10.41 10.51
CA ALA A 163 -0.03 -9.63 9.33
C ALA A 163 -0.03 -10.50 8.05
N VAL A 164 -1.03 -10.24 7.20
CA VAL A 164 -1.20 -10.93 5.91
C VAL A 164 -1.22 -9.90 4.79
N LEU A 165 -0.75 -10.28 3.61
CA LEU A 165 -0.92 -9.52 2.37
C LEU A 165 -2.21 -9.98 1.69
N VAL A 166 -3.10 -9.05 1.34
CA VAL A 166 -4.33 -9.32 0.60
C VAL A 166 -4.16 -8.83 -0.82
N LEU A 167 -4.50 -9.69 -1.80
CA LEU A 167 -4.49 -9.40 -3.24
C LEU A 167 -5.89 -9.58 -3.82
N GLU A 168 -6.30 -8.67 -4.71
CA GLU A 168 -7.49 -8.84 -5.55
C GLU A 168 -7.18 -9.75 -6.76
N SER A 169 -8.24 -10.30 -7.38
CA SER A 169 -8.12 -11.26 -8.49
C SER A 169 -7.47 -10.67 -9.75
N ASP A 170 -7.50 -9.35 -9.89
CA ASP A 170 -6.89 -8.60 -10.98
C ASP A 170 -5.51 -8.01 -10.65
N ALA A 171 -4.91 -8.41 -9.52
CA ALA A 171 -3.56 -7.99 -9.15
C ALA A 171 -2.49 -8.57 -10.10
N ALA A 172 -1.55 -7.72 -10.46
CA ALA A 172 -0.33 -8.03 -11.20
C ALA A 172 0.90 -7.41 -10.54
N TRP A 173 2.07 -8.01 -10.81
CA TRP A 173 3.36 -7.56 -10.29
C TRP A 173 4.51 -7.85 -11.25
N ASP A 174 5.65 -7.25 -10.94
CA ASP A 174 6.92 -7.49 -11.62
C ASP A 174 7.50 -8.86 -11.23
N VAL A 175 8.14 -9.58 -12.17
CA VAL A 175 8.73 -10.91 -11.91
C VAL A 175 9.72 -10.90 -10.74
N GLU A 176 10.38 -9.76 -10.49
CA GLU A 176 11.34 -9.57 -9.41
C GLU A 176 10.71 -9.05 -8.09
N VAL A 177 9.40 -9.25 -7.88
CA VAL A 177 8.66 -8.76 -6.70
C VAL A 177 9.33 -9.08 -5.35
N ARG A 178 10.01 -10.22 -5.24
CA ARG A 178 10.75 -10.58 -4.02
C ARG A 178 11.94 -9.66 -3.75
N ALA A 179 12.67 -9.26 -4.80
CA ALA A 179 13.75 -8.29 -4.70
C ALA A 179 13.23 -6.86 -4.44
N ILE A 180 12.08 -6.52 -5.03
CA ILE A 180 11.38 -5.24 -4.79
C ILE A 180 10.98 -5.13 -3.32
N MET A 181 10.31 -6.16 -2.78
CA MET A 181 9.85 -6.21 -1.39
C MET A 181 11.00 -6.18 -0.39
N ARG A 182 12.10 -6.88 -0.70
CA ARG A 182 13.36 -6.81 0.06
C ARG A 182 13.88 -5.38 0.19
N THR A 183 13.94 -4.64 -0.92
CA THR A 183 14.45 -3.26 -0.94
C THR A 183 13.49 -2.30 -0.25
N LEU A 184 12.19 -2.42 -0.54
CA LEU A 184 11.14 -1.65 0.12
C LEU A 184 11.19 -1.79 1.65
N ASN A 185 11.41 -2.99 2.17
CA ASN A 185 11.47 -3.24 3.61
C ASN A 185 12.50 -2.36 4.35
N GLN A 186 13.69 -2.20 3.76
CA GLN A 186 14.74 -1.36 4.34
C GLN A 186 14.28 0.10 4.41
N HIS A 187 13.77 0.62 3.30
CA HIS A 187 13.33 2.02 3.23
C HIS A 187 12.09 2.29 4.08
N PHE A 188 11.21 1.29 4.22
CA PHE A 188 10.08 1.37 5.14
C PHE A 188 10.53 1.42 6.60
N THR A 189 11.52 0.62 6.99
CA THR A 189 12.13 0.68 8.32
C THR A 189 12.72 2.07 8.60
N TYR A 190 13.40 2.68 7.62
CA TYR A 190 13.92 4.04 7.73
C TYR A 190 12.82 5.09 7.86
N LEU A 191 11.73 4.96 7.10
CA LEU A 191 10.58 5.84 7.24
C LEU A 191 10.00 5.76 8.67
N LEU A 192 9.84 4.56 9.22
CA LEU A 192 9.30 4.39 10.57
C LEU A 192 10.19 5.00 11.65
N ASP A 193 11.52 4.84 11.56
CA ASP A 193 12.46 5.47 12.51
C ASP A 193 12.45 7.00 12.39
N ALA A 194 12.45 7.50 11.15
CA ALA A 194 12.41 8.92 10.84
C ALA A 194 11.14 9.61 11.37
N LEU A 195 10.00 8.93 11.27
CA LEU A 195 8.72 9.39 11.83
C LEU A 195 8.61 9.14 13.35
N HIS A 196 9.66 8.59 13.98
CA HIS A 196 9.67 8.19 15.38
C HIS A 196 8.47 7.31 15.74
N SER A 197 8.13 6.38 14.85
CA SER A 197 6.94 5.55 14.94
C SER A 197 6.90 4.77 16.25
N ARG A 198 5.68 4.66 16.79
CA ARG A 198 5.38 3.99 18.06
C ARG A 198 4.39 2.88 17.82
N SER A 199 4.58 1.73 18.46
CA SER A 199 3.62 0.62 18.35
C SER A 199 2.21 1.07 18.72
N LEU A 200 1.23 0.55 17.98
CA LEU A 200 -0.18 0.82 18.17
C LEU A 200 -0.68 0.19 19.48
N PRO A 201 -1.65 0.82 20.16
CA PRO A 201 -2.37 0.15 21.25
C PRO A 201 -3.06 -1.12 20.73
N ASN A 202 -2.87 -2.23 21.43
CA ASN A 202 -3.51 -3.50 21.11
C ASN A 202 -4.52 -3.86 22.21
N PRO A 203 -5.83 -3.69 21.97
CA PRO A 203 -6.85 -3.94 22.99
C PRO A 203 -7.21 -5.43 23.17
N SER A 204 -6.56 -6.35 22.44
CA SER A 204 -6.84 -7.78 22.55
C SER A 204 -6.55 -8.30 23.97
N PHE A 205 -7.29 -9.33 24.39
CA PHE A 205 -7.15 -9.92 25.73
C PHE A 205 -5.70 -10.32 26.06
N ARG A 206 -5.01 -10.97 25.11
CA ARG A 206 -3.60 -11.38 25.28
C ARG A 206 -2.65 -10.21 25.44
N ALA A 207 -2.91 -9.09 24.76
CA ALA A 207 -2.10 -7.89 24.90
C ALA A 207 -2.38 -7.18 26.23
N ARG A 208 -3.62 -7.21 26.74
CA ARG A 208 -4.00 -6.58 28.01
C ARG A 208 -3.35 -7.23 29.24
N ASP A 209 -3.14 -8.54 29.21
CA ASP A 209 -2.55 -9.28 30.34
C ASP A 209 -1.01 -9.24 30.35
N GLY A 210 -0.37 -8.82 29.25
CA GLY A 210 1.06 -8.56 29.19
C GLY A 210 1.40 -7.09 29.44
N SER A 211 2.63 -6.79 29.87
CA SER A 211 3.18 -5.41 29.86
C SER A 211 3.20 -4.76 28.47
N ALA A 212 2.90 -5.53 27.41
CA ALA A 212 2.78 -5.13 26.01
C ALA A 212 1.42 -4.49 25.63
N GLY A 213 0.45 -4.41 26.55
CA GLY A 213 -0.88 -3.84 26.26
C GLY A 213 -0.90 -2.32 26.07
N GLY A 214 0.17 -1.63 26.49
CA GLY A 214 0.37 -0.21 26.21
C GLY A 214 1.20 -0.02 24.95
N GLY A 215 0.58 0.41 23.85
CA GLY A 215 1.31 0.89 22.68
C GLY A 215 2.33 1.98 23.05
N GLY A 216 3.38 2.17 22.24
CA GLY A 216 4.44 3.14 22.56
C GLY A 216 5.87 2.63 22.39
N ALA A 217 6.06 1.35 22.08
CA ALA A 217 7.38 0.78 21.80
C ALA A 217 7.98 1.41 20.54
N ARG A 218 9.31 1.56 20.51
CA ARG A 218 10.05 1.97 19.31
C ARG A 218 10.20 0.76 18.38
N VAL A 219 10.46 1.05 17.10
CA VAL A 219 10.78 0.03 16.10
C VAL A 219 11.94 -0.84 16.57
N THR A 220 11.79 -2.15 16.46
CA THR A 220 12.80 -3.16 16.75
C THR A 220 12.96 -4.07 15.54
N LEU A 221 14.18 -4.43 15.17
CA LEU A 221 14.41 -5.32 14.04
C LEU A 221 14.11 -6.76 14.47
N ASP A 222 13.06 -7.34 13.88
CA ASP A 222 12.62 -8.71 14.13
C ASP A 222 12.37 -9.42 12.79
N PRO A 223 13.21 -10.40 12.39
CA PRO A 223 13.00 -11.16 11.16
C PRO A 223 11.67 -11.95 11.11
N ASP A 224 11.04 -12.22 12.25
CA ASP A 224 9.74 -12.91 12.29
C ASP A 224 8.54 -11.94 12.07
N ASP A 225 8.76 -10.63 12.18
CA ASP A 225 7.84 -9.56 11.79
C ASP A 225 8.59 -8.49 10.99
N PRO A 226 9.05 -8.82 9.77
CA PRO A 226 9.98 -7.95 9.04
C PRO A 226 9.37 -6.60 8.69
N TRP A 227 8.05 -6.52 8.64
CA TRP A 227 7.29 -5.30 8.32
C TRP A 227 6.91 -4.48 9.54
N HIS A 228 7.31 -4.85 10.76
CA HIS A 228 6.97 -4.10 11.99
C HIS A 228 5.46 -3.93 12.16
N SER A 229 4.69 -5.01 11.98
CA SER A 229 3.22 -5.01 11.91
C SER A 229 2.50 -4.37 13.10
N THR A 230 3.18 -4.21 14.24
CA THR A 230 2.65 -3.49 15.40
C THR A 230 2.66 -1.96 15.24
N HIS A 231 3.30 -1.41 14.21
CA HIS A 231 3.46 0.03 13.99
C HIS A 231 2.43 0.65 13.03
N TRP A 232 1.58 -0.16 12.41
CA TRP A 232 0.61 0.27 11.40
C TRP A 232 -0.63 -0.62 11.39
N ASP A 233 -1.74 -0.09 10.88
CA ASP A 233 -2.97 -0.84 10.67
C ASP A 233 -3.02 -1.44 9.27
N LEU A 234 -2.61 -0.66 8.25
CA LEU A 234 -2.46 -1.12 6.86
C LEU A 234 -1.14 -0.65 6.24
N LEU A 235 -0.62 -1.44 5.30
CA LEU A 235 0.43 -1.05 4.36
C LEU A 235 -0.11 -1.26 2.95
N SER A 236 -0.40 -0.16 2.25
CA SER A 236 -0.92 -0.19 0.89
C SER A 236 0.20 -0.38 -0.12
N LEU A 237 0.06 -1.39 -0.98
CA LEU A 237 1.07 -1.78 -1.97
C LEU A 237 0.53 -1.76 -3.41
N GLY A 238 -0.77 -1.53 -3.58
CA GLY A 238 -1.48 -1.51 -4.85
C GLY A 238 -2.74 -0.65 -4.80
N GLN A 239 -2.57 0.66 -4.68
CA GLN A 239 -3.62 1.67 -4.75
C GLN A 239 -3.63 2.38 -6.12
N CYS A 240 -4.81 2.66 -6.66
CA CYS A 240 -4.95 3.34 -7.95
C CYS A 240 -4.91 4.87 -7.81
N PHE A 241 -5.26 5.39 -6.63
CA PHE A 241 -5.22 6.81 -6.31
C PHE A 241 -4.87 7.00 -4.84
N GLU A 242 -4.26 8.15 -4.54
CA GLU A 242 -3.95 8.56 -3.18
C GLU A 242 -4.06 10.08 -2.99
N ASP A 243 -4.45 10.51 -1.81
CA ASP A 243 -4.51 11.92 -1.41
C ASP A 243 -3.10 12.51 -1.11
N PRO A 244 -2.80 13.76 -1.50
CA PRO A 244 -1.50 14.40 -1.23
C PRO A 244 -1.22 14.66 0.25
N LYS A 245 -2.19 14.52 1.16
CA LYS A 245 -1.96 14.65 2.60
C LYS A 245 -0.82 13.75 3.07
N HIS A 246 0.14 14.30 3.83
CA HIS A 246 1.36 13.61 4.28
C HIS A 246 2.38 13.25 3.17
N LYS A 247 2.34 13.89 2.00
CA LYS A 247 3.31 13.60 0.92
C LYS A 247 4.77 13.84 1.26
N ASP A 248 5.03 14.73 2.21
CA ASP A 248 6.41 15.06 2.63
C ASP A 248 6.88 14.12 3.77
N ASP A 249 5.98 13.33 4.37
CA ASP A 249 6.29 12.29 5.36
C ASP A 249 6.73 11.00 4.64
N ALA A 250 7.85 11.07 3.91
CA ALA A 250 8.24 10.07 2.93
C ALA A 250 9.76 9.80 2.86
N VAL A 251 10.10 8.62 2.33
CA VAL A 251 11.46 8.21 1.93
C VAL A 251 11.42 7.83 0.46
N ARG A 252 12.23 8.52 -0.36
CA ARG A 252 12.44 8.24 -1.78
C ARG A 252 13.74 7.46 -1.97
N TYR A 253 13.75 6.47 -2.85
CA TYR A 253 14.90 5.61 -3.08
C TYR A 253 14.91 5.05 -4.52
N PRO A 254 16.10 4.76 -5.09
CA PRO A 254 16.21 4.14 -6.41
C PRO A 254 15.68 2.71 -6.41
N ASP A 255 14.97 2.33 -7.48
CA ASP A 255 14.46 0.99 -7.70
C ASP A 255 14.62 0.63 -9.19
N ALA A 256 15.40 -0.41 -9.47
CA ALA A 256 15.70 -0.85 -10.84
C ALA A 256 14.50 -1.49 -11.54
N HIS A 257 13.45 -1.86 -10.81
CA HIS A 257 12.25 -2.50 -11.32
C HIS A 257 11.08 -1.52 -11.49
N VAL A 258 11.40 -0.22 -11.50
CA VAL A 258 10.45 0.86 -11.78
C VAL A 258 10.85 1.59 -13.04
N ALA A 259 9.92 1.62 -14.01
CA ALA A 259 10.06 2.46 -15.18
C ALA A 259 9.99 3.95 -14.78
N PRO A 260 10.85 4.82 -15.35
CA PRO A 260 10.81 6.25 -15.07
C PRO A 260 9.54 6.89 -15.63
N GLY A 261 9.10 7.99 -15.01
CA GLY A 261 8.04 8.85 -15.53
C GLY A 261 6.78 8.96 -14.68
N SER A 262 6.68 8.23 -13.57
CA SER A 262 5.55 8.40 -12.64
C SER A 262 5.55 9.80 -11.99
N ASP A 263 4.36 10.37 -11.83
CA ASP A 263 4.18 11.67 -11.16
C ASP A 263 3.95 11.49 -9.65
N TYR A 264 4.64 12.30 -8.85
CA TYR A 264 4.43 12.41 -7.41
C TYR A 264 3.97 13.83 -7.04
N TRP A 265 2.78 14.21 -7.51
CA TRP A 265 2.19 15.55 -7.35
C TRP A 265 3.08 16.68 -7.89
N GLY A 266 3.48 16.57 -9.15
CA GLY A 266 4.31 17.54 -9.86
C GLY A 266 5.81 17.23 -9.84
N ASP A 267 6.22 16.26 -9.01
CA ASP A 267 7.59 15.75 -9.00
C ASP A 267 7.68 14.48 -9.84
N ALA A 268 8.27 14.58 -11.03
CA ALA A 268 8.54 13.42 -11.88
C ALA A 268 9.57 12.48 -11.19
N LEU A 269 9.19 11.22 -11.04
CA LEU A 269 10.07 10.16 -10.53
C LEU A 269 10.89 9.57 -11.69
N GLY A 270 12.17 9.33 -11.42
CA GLY A 270 12.99 8.48 -12.29
C GLY A 270 12.69 7.00 -12.03
N ALA A 271 13.71 6.16 -12.11
CA ALA A 271 13.64 4.77 -11.64
C ALA A 271 13.71 4.72 -10.10
N GLU A 272 12.68 5.22 -9.44
CA GLU A 272 12.62 5.41 -7.98
C GLU A 272 11.24 5.05 -7.44
N ARG A 273 11.21 4.58 -6.19
CA ARG A 273 9.99 4.46 -5.38
C ARG A 273 10.02 5.43 -4.21
N VAL A 274 8.83 5.74 -3.73
CA VAL A 274 8.57 6.55 -2.55
C VAL A 274 7.71 5.73 -1.60
N VAL A 275 8.23 5.44 -0.42
CA VAL A 275 7.44 4.90 0.69
C VAL A 275 7.07 6.05 1.63
N ARG A 276 5.81 6.13 2.04
CA ARG A 276 5.29 7.32 2.74
C ARG A 276 4.22 6.98 3.77
N ARG A 277 3.94 7.93 4.66
CA ARG A 277 2.67 7.95 5.39
C ARG A 277 1.53 8.24 4.41
N SER A 278 0.48 7.43 4.48
CA SER A 278 -0.63 7.55 3.54
C SER A 278 -1.49 8.78 3.81
N GLY A 279 -1.95 9.42 2.73
CA GLY A 279 -2.93 10.51 2.79
C GLY A 279 -4.38 10.04 2.70
N GLY A 280 -4.60 8.80 2.26
CA GLY A 280 -5.93 8.24 1.97
C GLY A 280 -5.94 7.61 0.58
N ILE A 281 -5.93 6.28 0.56
CA ILE A 281 -5.89 5.46 -0.67
C ILE A 281 -7.27 5.21 -1.27
N VAL A 282 -7.33 4.85 -2.55
CA VAL A 282 -8.48 4.27 -3.25
C VAL A 282 -7.99 3.03 -4.02
N CYS A 283 -8.90 2.07 -4.22
CA CYS A 283 -8.61 0.71 -4.66
C CYS A 283 -7.88 -0.14 -3.61
N THR A 284 -8.16 -1.45 -3.63
CA THR A 284 -7.63 -2.45 -2.69
C THR A 284 -6.85 -3.56 -3.38
N THR A 285 -6.33 -3.30 -4.60
CA THR A 285 -5.62 -4.29 -5.44
C THR A 285 -4.57 -5.07 -4.66
N ALA A 286 -3.80 -4.38 -3.82
CA ALA A 286 -2.98 -5.02 -2.81
C ALA A 286 -2.79 -4.17 -1.54
N TYR A 287 -2.97 -4.79 -0.39
CA TYR A 287 -2.59 -4.19 0.90
C TYR A 287 -2.28 -5.27 1.94
N ALA A 288 -1.32 -4.98 2.81
CA ALA A 288 -1.13 -5.77 4.01
C ALA A 288 -1.96 -5.19 5.16
N VAL A 289 -2.43 -6.08 6.04
CA VAL A 289 -3.27 -5.72 7.20
C VAL A 289 -2.73 -6.38 8.46
N SER A 290 -2.60 -5.60 9.53
CA SER A 290 -2.23 -6.10 10.86
C SER A 290 -3.47 -6.57 11.63
N GLN A 291 -3.28 -7.28 12.75
CA GLN A 291 -4.43 -7.68 13.58
C GLN A 291 -5.22 -6.48 14.13
N THR A 292 -4.55 -5.38 14.49
CA THR A 292 -5.23 -4.16 14.94
C THR A 292 -6.01 -3.52 13.80
N GLY A 293 -5.45 -3.50 12.58
CA GLY A 293 -6.14 -3.04 11.39
C GLY A 293 -7.38 -3.87 11.08
N ALA A 294 -7.27 -5.20 11.10
CA ALA A 294 -8.39 -6.12 10.88
C ALA A 294 -9.53 -5.88 11.90
N ALA A 295 -9.20 -5.70 13.18
CA ALA A 295 -10.18 -5.40 14.22
C ALA A 295 -10.88 -4.04 14.00
N LYS A 296 -10.12 -2.99 13.66
CA LYS A 296 -10.68 -1.67 13.36
C LYS A 296 -11.58 -1.69 12.14
N LEU A 297 -11.19 -2.37 11.07
CA LEU A 297 -11.96 -2.47 9.83
C LEU A 297 -13.28 -3.21 10.04
N LEU A 298 -13.27 -4.35 10.75
CA LEU A 298 -14.48 -5.06 11.12
C LEU A 298 -15.40 -4.23 11.99
N LEU A 299 -14.85 -3.59 13.04
CA LEU A 299 -15.64 -2.75 13.92
C LEU A 299 -16.27 -1.57 13.17
N ARG A 300 -15.48 -0.85 12.37
CA ARG A 300 -15.97 0.32 11.64
C ARG A 300 -17.04 -0.04 10.63
N SER A 301 -16.84 -1.12 9.86
CA SER A 301 -17.83 -1.55 8.87
C SER A 301 -19.08 -2.18 9.50
N ALA A 302 -19.01 -2.66 10.75
CA ALA A 302 -20.17 -3.17 11.48
C ALA A 302 -21.12 -2.06 11.99
N VAL A 303 -20.65 -0.81 12.10
CA VAL A 303 -21.48 0.33 12.51
C VAL A 303 -22.40 0.79 11.38
N ASP A 304 -21.85 0.95 10.18
CA ASP A 304 -22.53 1.41 8.97
C ASP A 304 -21.69 1.04 7.73
N LEU A 305 -22.22 0.18 6.86
CA LEU A 305 -21.58 -0.18 5.58
C LEU A 305 -22.12 0.71 4.45
N ASP A 306 -21.94 2.02 4.58
CA ASP A 306 -22.49 2.99 3.62
C ASP A 306 -21.59 3.27 2.40
N ASN A 307 -20.41 2.62 2.32
CA ASN A 307 -19.46 2.82 1.24
C ASN A 307 -18.75 1.50 0.86
N PRO A 308 -18.27 1.38 -0.39
CA PRO A 308 -17.30 0.36 -0.77
C PRO A 308 -16.09 0.30 0.16
N VAL A 309 -15.46 -0.87 0.24
CA VAL A 309 -14.43 -1.19 1.23
C VAL A 309 -13.23 -0.23 1.20
N ASP A 310 -12.78 0.13 0.00
CA ASP A 310 -11.68 1.05 -0.22
C ASP A 310 -12.02 2.48 0.26
N LEU A 311 -13.24 2.95 0.03
CA LEU A 311 -13.70 4.25 0.51
C LEU A 311 -13.93 4.28 2.02
N VAL A 312 -14.32 3.15 2.64
CA VAL A 312 -14.31 3.00 4.10
C VAL A 312 -12.89 3.17 4.63
N MET A 313 -11.91 2.44 4.06
CA MET A 313 -10.50 2.56 4.44
C MET A 313 -10.00 4.00 4.25
N ARG A 314 -10.29 4.63 3.11
CA ARG A 314 -9.90 6.01 2.81
C ARG A 314 -10.37 6.98 3.88
N ARG A 315 -11.65 6.89 4.26
CA ARG A 315 -12.25 7.78 5.28
C ARG A 315 -11.57 7.58 6.63
N MET A 316 -11.29 6.34 7.01
CA MET A 316 -10.59 6.04 8.26
C MET A 316 -9.13 6.52 8.26
N ILE A 317 -8.45 6.54 7.11
CA ILE A 317 -7.11 7.13 6.98
C ILE A 317 -7.19 8.65 7.17
N LEU A 318 -8.15 9.29 6.50
CA LEU A 318 -8.32 10.74 6.56
C LEU A 318 -8.70 11.23 7.96
N SER A 319 -9.55 10.48 8.69
CA SER A 319 -9.94 10.76 10.08
C SER A 319 -8.84 10.44 11.10
N GLY A 320 -7.85 9.60 10.73
CA GLY A 320 -6.78 9.15 11.61
C GLY A 320 -7.13 7.90 12.43
N ASP A 321 -8.26 7.25 12.15
CA ASP A 321 -8.65 5.98 12.79
C ASP A 321 -7.73 4.82 12.38
N LEU A 322 -7.22 4.85 11.15
CA LEU A 322 -6.19 3.94 10.66
C LEU A 322 -4.85 4.67 10.49
N ARG A 323 -3.78 4.03 10.99
CA ARG A 323 -2.41 4.42 10.65
C ARG A 323 -1.97 3.61 9.44
N VAL A 324 -1.82 4.28 8.30
CA VAL A 324 -1.52 3.63 7.03
C VAL A 324 -0.28 4.22 6.39
N TYR A 325 0.48 3.35 5.73
CA TYR A 325 1.60 3.69 4.89
C TYR A 325 1.37 3.18 3.48
N SER A 326 2.00 3.78 2.48
CA SER A 326 1.83 3.42 1.08
C SER A 326 3.13 3.55 0.30
N VAL A 327 3.13 2.98 -0.92
CA VAL A 327 4.27 3.01 -1.84
C VAL A 327 3.83 3.52 -3.20
N MET A 328 4.64 4.41 -3.82
CA MET A 328 4.42 4.98 -5.14
C MET A 328 5.74 5.04 -5.93
N PRO A 329 5.83 4.51 -7.17
CA PRO A 329 4.85 3.68 -7.87
C PRO A 329 4.52 2.41 -7.09
N THR A 330 3.36 1.79 -7.36
CA THR A 330 2.88 0.65 -6.57
C THR A 330 3.67 -0.63 -6.88
N VAL A 331 3.78 -1.51 -5.88
CA VAL A 331 4.44 -2.82 -6.04
C VAL A 331 3.51 -3.79 -6.78
N PHE A 332 2.21 -3.66 -6.54
CA PHE A 332 1.17 -4.39 -7.23
C PHE A 332 0.28 -3.40 -7.98
N GLY A 333 -0.22 -3.83 -9.12
CA GLY A 333 -1.03 -3.04 -10.04
C GLY A 333 -2.18 -3.90 -10.53
N GLN A 334 -3.09 -3.31 -11.29
CA GLN A 334 -4.15 -4.10 -11.91
C GLN A 334 -3.75 -4.48 -13.33
N TRP A 335 -4.13 -5.69 -13.72
CA TRP A 335 -4.08 -6.10 -15.11
C TRP A 335 -5.47 -6.18 -15.72
N GLU A 336 -5.52 -5.98 -17.02
CA GLU A 336 -6.69 -6.22 -17.86
C GLU A 336 -6.32 -6.99 -19.11
N TYR A 337 -7.32 -7.51 -19.81
CA TYR A 337 -7.09 -8.13 -21.12
C TYR A 337 -6.68 -7.08 -22.14
N VAL A 338 -5.80 -7.47 -23.06
CA VAL A 338 -5.49 -6.65 -24.25
C VAL A 338 -6.78 -6.31 -24.99
N ASP A 339 -6.90 -5.06 -25.44
CA ASP A 339 -8.09 -4.60 -26.15
C ASP A 339 -8.32 -5.36 -27.45
N GLY A 340 -9.60 -5.50 -27.83
CA GLY A 340 -9.97 -6.07 -29.12
C GLY A 340 -9.68 -7.56 -29.26
N ILE A 341 -9.63 -8.33 -28.17
CA ILE A 341 -9.55 -9.80 -28.21
C ILE A 341 -10.88 -10.48 -27.82
N GLY A 342 -11.96 -9.70 -27.69
CA GLY A 342 -13.31 -10.18 -27.37
C GLY A 342 -13.58 -10.40 -25.88
N MET A 343 -12.68 -9.99 -24.98
CA MET A 343 -12.83 -10.19 -23.53
C MET A 343 -13.59 -9.06 -22.82
N SER A 344 -13.51 -7.83 -23.34
CA SER A 344 -14.26 -6.68 -22.81
C SER A 344 -15.76 -6.86 -22.97
N GLU A 345 -16.22 -7.35 -24.13
CA GLU A 345 -17.63 -7.64 -24.43
C GLU A 345 -18.18 -8.79 -23.56
N ARG A 346 -17.28 -9.65 -23.04
CA ARG A 346 -17.62 -10.71 -22.07
C ARG A 346 -17.69 -10.20 -20.63
N GLY A 347 -17.41 -8.92 -20.37
CA GLY A 347 -17.36 -8.34 -19.03
C GLY A 347 -16.17 -8.81 -18.19
N ALA A 348 -15.13 -9.39 -18.80
CA ALA A 348 -14.08 -10.09 -18.06
C ALA A 348 -13.15 -9.15 -17.24
N ASN A 349 -13.11 -7.86 -17.59
CA ASN A 349 -12.25 -6.85 -16.97
C ASN A 349 -12.78 -6.30 -15.63
N SER A 350 -14.06 -6.47 -15.28
CA SER A 350 -14.58 -6.03 -13.97
C SER A 350 -15.84 -6.77 -13.49
N ASP A 351 -15.76 -7.34 -12.29
CA ASP A 351 -16.91 -8.01 -11.63
C ASP A 351 -17.78 -7.06 -10.79
N ILE A 352 -17.38 -5.80 -10.60
CA ILE A 352 -18.07 -4.83 -9.72
C ILE A 352 -19.00 -3.91 -10.50
N HIS A 353 -18.55 -3.45 -11.67
CA HIS A 353 -19.28 -2.51 -12.52
C HIS A 353 -19.77 -3.12 -13.85
N GLY A 354 -19.30 -4.32 -14.21
CA GLY A 354 -19.55 -4.98 -15.50
C GLY A 354 -20.87 -5.74 -15.61
N GLY A 355 -21.84 -5.51 -14.73
CA GLY A 355 -23.17 -6.10 -14.83
C GLY A 355 -23.97 -5.48 -15.97
N GLY A 356 -23.61 -5.77 -17.22
CA GLY A 356 -24.50 -5.56 -18.36
C GLY A 356 -25.84 -6.26 -18.10
N ASN A 357 -26.92 -5.72 -18.66
CA ASN A 357 -28.22 -6.37 -18.59
C ASN A 357 -28.11 -7.78 -19.19
N PRO A 358 -28.35 -8.87 -18.42
CA PRO A 358 -28.25 -10.24 -18.95
C PRO A 358 -29.25 -10.52 -20.08
N ASP A 359 -30.27 -9.67 -20.22
CA ASP A 359 -31.25 -9.72 -21.31
C ASP A 359 -30.89 -8.81 -22.50
N ALA A 360 -29.76 -8.07 -22.44
CA ALA A 360 -29.29 -7.32 -23.61
C ALA A 360 -28.75 -8.27 -24.68
N PRO A 361 -28.98 -7.97 -25.98
CA PRO A 361 -28.34 -8.73 -27.04
C PRO A 361 -26.81 -8.66 -26.88
N ALA A 362 -26.14 -9.78 -27.08
CA ALA A 362 -24.68 -9.83 -27.00
C ALA A 362 -24.07 -8.82 -27.99
N GLU A 363 -23.24 -7.91 -27.45
CA GLU A 363 -22.41 -7.03 -28.27
C GLU A 363 -21.51 -7.89 -29.18
N PRO A 364 -21.35 -7.54 -30.46
CA PRO A 364 -20.45 -8.26 -31.35
C PRO A 364 -19.01 -8.18 -30.82
N LEU A 365 -18.29 -9.31 -30.83
CA LEU A 365 -16.92 -9.37 -30.32
C LEU A 365 -16.00 -8.48 -31.17
N ASN A 366 -15.28 -7.56 -30.53
CA ASN A 366 -14.15 -6.89 -31.15
C ASN A 366 -12.93 -7.83 -31.15
N LEU A 367 -12.45 -8.20 -32.34
CA LEU A 367 -11.33 -9.13 -32.55
C LEU A 367 -10.12 -8.46 -33.24
N THR A 368 -10.03 -7.12 -33.21
CA THR A 368 -8.98 -6.37 -33.90
C THR A 368 -7.60 -6.37 -33.21
N GLY A 369 -7.53 -6.81 -31.95
CA GLY A 369 -6.30 -6.78 -31.13
C GLY A 369 -5.45 -8.05 -31.17
N TRP A 370 -5.85 -9.07 -31.93
CA TRP A 370 -5.13 -10.35 -31.98
C TRP A 370 -3.73 -10.24 -32.58
N ASP A 371 -3.46 -9.25 -33.43
CA ASP A 371 -2.10 -9.00 -33.95
C ASP A 371 -1.12 -8.65 -32.83
N THR A 372 -1.56 -7.88 -31.82
CA THR A 372 -0.76 -7.56 -30.63
C THR A 372 -0.45 -8.82 -29.82
N VAL A 373 -1.43 -9.71 -29.66
CA VAL A 373 -1.24 -10.99 -28.97
C VAL A 373 -0.27 -11.89 -29.72
N GLN A 374 -0.37 -11.95 -31.06
CA GLN A 374 0.56 -12.73 -31.89
C GLN A 374 2.00 -12.22 -31.79
N GLN A 375 2.19 -10.91 -31.71
CA GLN A 375 3.51 -10.29 -31.61
C GLN A 375 4.12 -10.44 -30.21
N THR A 376 3.33 -10.28 -29.16
CA THR A 376 3.82 -10.24 -27.78
C THR A 376 3.75 -11.59 -27.06
N GLY A 377 2.90 -12.50 -27.53
CA GLY A 377 2.56 -13.75 -26.83
C GLY A 377 1.74 -13.53 -25.55
N SER A 378 1.27 -12.31 -25.27
CA SER A 378 0.51 -11.99 -24.06
C SER A 378 -0.89 -11.50 -24.38
N ILE A 379 -1.85 -11.95 -23.58
CA ILE A 379 -3.24 -11.46 -23.58
C ILE A 379 -3.49 -10.46 -22.44
N TRP A 380 -2.47 -10.15 -21.65
CA TRP A 380 -2.56 -9.32 -20.46
C TRP A 380 -1.79 -8.02 -20.66
N GLN A 381 -2.35 -6.93 -20.16
CA GLN A 381 -1.70 -5.62 -20.11
C GLN A 381 -1.90 -4.95 -18.76
N ASN A 382 -1.06 -3.95 -18.47
CA ASN A 382 -1.32 -3.05 -17.36
C ASN A 382 -2.68 -2.39 -17.57
N ARG A 383 -3.47 -2.29 -16.50
CA ARG A 383 -4.76 -1.58 -16.56
C ARG A 383 -4.54 -0.12 -16.94
N GLU A 384 -5.19 0.32 -18.00
CA GLU A 384 -5.11 1.70 -18.44
C GLU A 384 -5.70 2.67 -17.41
N GLY A 385 -5.19 3.91 -17.39
CA GLY A 385 -5.67 4.94 -16.48
C GLY A 385 -5.24 4.77 -15.01
N HIS A 386 -4.38 3.80 -14.69
CA HIS A 386 -3.78 3.61 -13.36
C HIS A 386 -2.34 4.16 -13.34
N PRO A 387 -2.14 5.46 -13.02
CA PRO A 387 -0.83 6.13 -13.15
C PRO A 387 0.25 5.60 -12.20
N SER A 388 -0.14 4.80 -11.20
CA SER A 388 0.76 4.21 -10.22
C SER A 388 1.47 2.95 -10.72
N ILE A 389 1.08 2.39 -11.87
CA ILE A 389 1.68 1.17 -12.43
C ILE A 389 2.91 1.54 -13.27
N ALA A 390 4.08 1.01 -12.88
CA ALA A 390 5.35 1.32 -13.53
C ALA A 390 6.31 0.12 -13.55
N PHE A 391 5.80 -1.10 -13.76
CA PHE A 391 6.64 -2.31 -13.84
C PHE A 391 7.62 -2.22 -14.99
N THR A 392 8.84 -2.75 -14.77
CA THR A 392 9.78 -2.94 -15.89
C THR A 392 9.50 -4.28 -16.56
N ASP A 393 9.21 -5.30 -15.76
CA ASP A 393 9.04 -6.68 -16.21
C ASP A 393 7.79 -7.30 -15.56
N MET A 394 6.60 -6.79 -15.92
CA MET A 394 5.32 -7.38 -15.48
C MET A 394 5.28 -8.88 -15.80
N ALA A 395 5.07 -9.70 -14.77
CA ALA A 395 5.20 -11.16 -14.87
C ALA A 395 4.29 -11.77 -15.95
N LEU A 396 3.03 -11.32 -16.08
CA LEU A 396 2.11 -11.79 -17.12
C LEU A 396 2.53 -11.42 -18.54
N GLN A 397 3.13 -10.24 -18.73
CA GLN A 397 3.63 -9.83 -20.05
C GLN A 397 4.91 -10.59 -20.42
N LYS A 398 5.72 -10.96 -19.43
CA LYS A 398 6.96 -11.72 -19.63
C LYS A 398 6.76 -13.24 -19.68
N ALA A 399 5.60 -13.73 -19.22
CA ALA A 399 5.32 -15.14 -19.06
C ALA A 399 5.64 -15.96 -20.32
N TRP A 400 5.23 -15.48 -21.50
CA TRP A 400 5.49 -16.18 -22.76
C TRP A 400 6.99 -16.41 -22.98
N GLY A 401 7.80 -15.34 -22.98
CA GLY A 401 9.24 -15.45 -23.21
C GLY A 401 9.98 -16.24 -22.11
N LEU A 402 9.51 -16.16 -20.87
CA LEU A 402 10.10 -16.90 -19.75
C LEU A 402 9.78 -18.40 -19.78
N ILE A 403 8.59 -18.78 -20.29
CA ILE A 403 8.12 -20.17 -20.30
C ILE A 403 8.46 -20.87 -21.62
N MET A 404 8.20 -20.20 -22.75
CA MET A 404 8.35 -20.75 -24.10
C MET A 404 9.69 -20.41 -24.75
N GLY A 405 10.51 -19.55 -24.12
CA GLY A 405 11.77 -19.08 -24.67
C GLY A 405 11.58 -18.20 -25.90
N ASP A 406 12.42 -18.40 -26.91
CA ASP A 406 12.42 -17.60 -28.14
C ASP A 406 11.32 -17.99 -29.15
N SER A 407 10.52 -19.02 -28.85
CA SER A 407 9.42 -19.43 -29.74
C SER A 407 8.34 -18.35 -29.77
N THR A 408 7.91 -17.93 -30.97
CA THR A 408 6.80 -16.98 -31.11
C THR A 408 5.45 -17.70 -30.99
N LEU A 409 4.39 -16.97 -30.62
CA LEU A 409 3.04 -17.54 -30.56
C LEU A 409 2.64 -18.18 -31.91
N PRO A 410 2.84 -17.53 -33.08
CA PRO A 410 2.57 -18.16 -34.38
C PRO A 410 3.38 -19.44 -34.62
N ALA A 411 4.66 -19.48 -34.22
CA ALA A 411 5.49 -20.68 -34.38
C ALA A 411 5.07 -21.84 -33.46
N SER A 412 4.37 -21.54 -32.36
CA SER A 412 3.80 -22.54 -31.44
C SER A 412 2.42 -23.06 -31.86
N GLN A 413 1.77 -22.41 -32.82
CA GLN A 413 0.48 -22.84 -33.32
C GLN A 413 0.69 -23.93 -34.37
N PHE A 414 0.15 -25.11 -34.10
CA PHE A 414 0.07 -26.16 -35.11
C PHE A 414 -0.92 -25.72 -36.20
N ASN A 415 -0.44 -25.58 -37.42
CA ASN A 415 -1.29 -25.31 -38.57
C ASN A 415 -1.86 -26.63 -39.08
N GLU A 416 -3.14 -26.91 -38.78
CA GLU A 416 -3.82 -28.13 -39.25
C GLU A 416 -3.85 -28.26 -40.79
N THR A 417 -3.61 -27.17 -41.54
CA THR A 417 -3.51 -27.23 -43.01
C THR A 417 -2.18 -27.77 -43.54
N ASP A 418 -1.17 -27.93 -42.69
CA ASP A 418 0.14 -28.49 -43.07
C ASP A 418 0.18 -30.04 -43.06
N GLY A 419 -0.98 -30.69 -42.91
CA GLY A 419 -1.24 -32.06 -43.38
C GLY A 419 -1.03 -33.18 -42.36
N ASN A 420 -2.08 -34.00 -42.19
CA ASN A 420 -1.98 -35.42 -41.80
C ASN A 420 -1.89 -36.30 -43.05
#